data_AF-A0AAW8KLU2-F1
#
_entry.id   AF-A0AAW8KLU2-F1
#
_cell.length_a   1.000
_cell.length_b   1.000
_cell.length_c   1.000
_cell.angle_alpha   90.00
_cell.angle_beta   90.00
_cell.angle_gamma   90.00
#
_symmetry.space_group_name_H-M   'P 1'
#
loop_
_entity.id
_entity.type
_entity.pdbx_description
1 polymer ?
#
loop_
_entity_poly.entity_id
_entity_poly.type
_entity_poly.pdbx_seq_one_letter_code
_entity_poly.pdbx_strand_id
1 'polypeptide(L)'
;MTVEKEPKQKLTLEQKIEQQEQKLKQLKAQKQAIEARERTKKKEQERKDDTRRKILLGSYLIKKMNANEANKEKILAELNEYLTEDRDRQLFDLPMK
;
A
#
# COMPACT_ATOMS: atom_id res chain seq x y z
N MET A 1 58.92 -29.76 -19.24
CA MET A 1 58.10 -28.79 -20.00
C MET A 1 57.50 -27.83 -18.99
N THR A 2 58.10 -26.65 -18.85
CA THR A 2 57.66 -25.61 -17.92
C THR A 2 56.38 -24.99 -18.45
N VAL A 3 55.30 -25.09 -17.67
CA VAL A 3 54.02 -24.44 -17.98
C VAL A 3 54.21 -22.95 -17.72
N GLU A 4 54.47 -22.19 -18.78
CA GLU A 4 54.46 -20.74 -18.76
C GLU A 4 53.05 -20.27 -18.37
N LYS A 5 52.90 -19.80 -17.13
CA LYS A 5 51.69 -19.10 -16.71
C LYS A 5 51.71 -17.72 -17.37
N GLU A 6 50.84 -17.53 -18.35
CA GLU A 6 50.60 -16.24 -19.00
C GLU A 6 50.33 -15.12 -17.97
N PRO A 7 50.86 -13.91 -18.18
CA PRO A 7 50.63 -12.80 -17.27
C PRO A 7 49.18 -12.33 -17.42
N LYS A 8 48.38 -12.44 -16.35
CA LYS A 8 47.06 -11.80 -16.27
C LYS A 8 47.22 -10.31 -16.58
N GLN A 9 46.70 -9.88 -17.74
CA GLN A 9 46.65 -8.46 -18.12
C GLN A 9 46.01 -7.66 -16.98
N LYS A 10 46.77 -6.71 -16.43
CA LYS A 10 46.25 -5.74 -15.47
C LYS A 10 45.28 -4.84 -16.22
N LEU A 11 44.00 -4.94 -15.87
CA LEU A 11 42.96 -4.05 -16.37
C LEU A 11 43.41 -2.58 -16.29
N THR A 12 43.27 -1.83 -17.39
CA THR A 12 43.61 -0.41 -17.40
C THR A 12 42.70 0.35 -16.43
N LEU A 13 43.12 1.54 -15.99
CA LEU A 13 42.34 2.35 -15.06
C LEU A 13 40.93 2.63 -15.61
N GLU A 14 40.83 2.88 -16.92
CA GLU A 14 39.58 3.09 -17.67
C GLU A 14 38.66 1.87 -17.63
N GLN A 15 39.19 0.67 -17.89
CA GLN A 15 38.40 -0.56 -17.84
C GLN A 15 37.89 -0.84 -16.41
N LYS A 16 38.65 -0.47 -15.37
CA LYS A 16 38.19 -0.59 -13.97
C LYS A 16 37.07 0.40 -13.67
N ILE A 17 37.17 1.62 -14.18
CA ILE A 17 36.13 2.65 -14.04
C ILE A 17 34.84 2.15 -14.71
N GLU A 18 34.93 1.66 -15.96
CA GLU A 18 33.76 1.17 -16.69
C GLU A 18 33.08 -0.03 -15.99
N GLN A 19 33.87 -0.99 -15.49
CA GLN A 19 33.34 -2.11 -14.70
C GLN A 19 32.63 -1.64 -13.41
N GLN A 20 33.19 -0.63 -12.73
CA GLN A 20 32.58 -0.06 -11.54
C GLN A 20 31.29 0.70 -11.87
N GLU A 21 31.25 1.43 -12.98
CA GLU A 21 30.04 2.12 -13.46
C GLU A 21 28.93 1.14 -13.85
N GLN A 22 29.26 0.07 -14.57
CA GLN A 22 28.31 -0.99 -14.91
C GLN A 22 27.75 -1.66 -13.65
N LYS A 23 28.61 -1.96 -12.67
CA LYS A 23 28.21 -2.54 -11.39
C LYS A 23 27.34 -1.58 -10.58
N LEU A 24 27.66 -0.28 -10.58
CA LEU A 24 26.86 0.76 -9.94
C LEU A 24 25.46 0.84 -10.57
N LYS A 25 25.38 0.80 -11.90
CA LYS A 25 24.11 0.82 -12.64
C LYS A 25 23.24 -0.39 -12.30
N GLN A 26 23.84 -1.59 -12.24
CA GLN A 26 23.13 -2.81 -11.87
C GLN A 26 22.61 -2.75 -10.41
N LEU A 27 23.44 -2.28 -9.47
CA LEU A 27 23.05 -2.13 -8.07
C LEU A 27 21.94 -1.09 -7.88
N LYS A 28 21.98 0.03 -8.62
CA LYS A 28 20.90 1.03 -8.61
C LYS A 28 19.59 0.45 -9.13
N ALA A 29 19.63 -0.32 -10.23
CA ALA A 29 18.44 -0.98 -10.76
C ALA A 29 17.86 -2.01 -9.78
N GLN A 30 18.71 -2.80 -9.11
CA GLN A 30 18.28 -3.73 -8.06
C GLN A 30 17.64 -3.00 -6.86
N LYS A 31 18.24 -1.90 -6.40
CA LYS A 31 17.69 -1.08 -5.32
C LYS A 31 16.31 -0.53 -5.67
N GLN A 32 16.15 0.04 -6.86
CA GLN A 32 14.85 0.54 -7.33
C GLN A 32 13.79 -0.57 -7.40
N ALA A 33 14.17 -1.77 -7.85
CA ALA A 33 13.25 -2.90 -7.91
C ALA A 33 12.79 -3.36 -6.51
N ILE A 34 13.69 -3.36 -5.51
CA ILE A 34 13.35 -3.69 -4.13
C ILE A 34 12.42 -2.63 -3.54
N GLU A 35 12.75 -1.34 -3.68
CA GLU A 35 11.93 -0.23 -3.18
C GLU A 35 10.53 -0.24 -3.79
N ALA A 36 10.41 -0.51 -5.10
CA ALA A 36 9.11 -0.61 -5.77
C ALA A 36 8.27 -1.77 -5.23
N ARG A 37 8.89 -2.92 -4.95
CA ARG A 37 8.23 -4.08 -4.34
C ARG A 37 7.75 -3.78 -2.92
N GLU A 38 8.60 -3.17 -2.09
CA GLU A 38 8.24 -2.80 -0.72
C GLU A 38 7.10 -1.78 -0.69
N ARG A 39 7.16 -0.76 -1.56
CA ARG A 39 6.07 0.22 -1.68
C ARG A 39 4.75 -0.43 -2.08
N THR A 40 4.80 -1.40 -3.00
CA THR A 40 3.60 -2.14 -3.44
C THR A 40 3.01 -2.97 -2.30
N LYS A 41 3.86 -3.74 -1.59
CA LYS A 41 3.44 -4.52 -0.41
C LYS A 41 2.84 -3.64 0.67
N LYS A 42 3.47 -2.50 0.99
CA LYS A 42 2.97 -1.56 1.99
C LYS A 42 1.61 -1.00 1.59
N LYS A 43 1.46 -0.57 0.34
CA LYS A 43 0.18 -0.04 -0.18
C LYS A 43 -0.93 -1.10 -0.15
N GLU A 44 -0.61 -2.35 -0.45
CA GLU A 44 -1.56 -3.45 -0.34
C GLU A 44 -1.99 -3.70 1.11
N GLN A 45 -1.02 -3.71 2.03
CA GLN A 45 -1.30 -3.87 3.46
C GLN A 45 -2.16 -2.70 3.99
N GLU A 46 -1.82 -1.47 3.63
CA GLU A 46 -2.60 -0.28 4.01
C GLU A 46 -4.06 -0.37 3.52
N ARG A 47 -4.29 -0.86 2.30
CA ARG A 47 -5.66 -1.09 1.78
C ARG A 47 -6.40 -2.16 2.56
N LYS A 48 -5.73 -3.26 2.91
CA LYS A 48 -6.31 -4.35 3.73
C LYS A 48 -6.68 -3.83 5.11
N ASP A 49 -5.79 -3.09 5.75
CA ASP A 49 -5.99 -2.52 7.08
C ASP A 49 -7.10 -1.46 7.07
N ASP A 50 -7.16 -0.60 6.05
CA ASP A 50 -8.22 0.39 5.89
C ASP A 50 -9.59 -0.27 5.66
N THR A 51 -9.65 -1.31 4.82
CA THR A 51 -10.87 -2.11 4.62
C THR A 51 -11.30 -2.75 5.93
N ARG A 52 -10.36 -3.33 6.69
CA ARG A 52 -10.64 -3.95 7.98
C ARG A 52 -11.15 -2.92 8.99
N ARG A 53 -10.57 -1.72 9.04
CA ARG A 53 -11.00 -0.62 9.91
C ARG A 53 -12.44 -0.20 9.60
N LYS A 54 -12.79 -0.02 8.33
CA LYS A 54 -14.15 0.33 7.88
C LYS A 54 -15.18 -0.72 8.29
N ILE A 55 -14.86 -2.00 8.08
CA ILE A 55 -15.72 -3.13 8.49
C ILE A 55 -15.93 -3.13 10.01
N LEU A 56 -14.84 -2.99 10.79
CA LEU A 56 -14.93 -3.00 12.25
C LEU A 56 -15.75 -1.83 12.78
N LEU A 57 -15.53 -0.61 12.27
CA LEU A 57 -16.32 0.57 12.62
C LEU A 57 -17.81 0.37 12.30
N GLY A 58 -18.13 -0.13 11.11
CA GLY A 58 -19.50 -0.46 10.72
C GLY A 58 -20.13 -1.49 11.67
N SER A 59 -19.42 -2.59 11.96
CA SER A 59 -19.91 -3.62 12.88
C SER A 59 -20.17 -3.10 14.30
N TYR A 60 -19.33 -2.17 14.77
CA TYR A 60 -19.49 -1.53 16.07
C TYR A 60 -20.71 -0.60 16.10
N LEU A 61 -20.93 0.19 15.05
CA LEU A 61 -22.12 1.04 14.92
C LEU A 61 -23.40 0.22 14.92
N ILE A 62 -23.46 -0.87 14.14
CA ILE A 62 -24.61 -1.79 14.12
C ILE A 62 -24.87 -2.36 15.52
N LYS A 63 -23.81 -2.81 16.22
CA LYS A 63 -23.94 -3.28 17.61
C LYS A 63 -24.50 -2.20 18.54
N LYS A 64 -24.06 -0.94 18.38
CA LYS A 64 -24.51 0.18 19.20
C LYS A 64 -25.97 0.56 18.92
N MET A 65 -26.40 0.52 17.65
CA MET A 65 -27.80 0.72 17.25
C MET A 65 -28.71 -0.37 17.85
N ASN A 66 -28.27 -1.64 17.79
CA ASN A 66 -29.06 -2.76 18.32
C ASN A 66 -29.14 -2.79 19.85
N ALA A 67 -28.20 -2.14 20.55
CA ALA A 67 -28.17 -2.14 22.01
C ALA A 67 -29.15 -1.13 22.65
N ASN A 68 -29.50 -0.05 21.94
CA ASN A 68 -30.38 1.01 22.46
C ASN A 68 -31.03 1.80 21.31
N GLU A 69 -32.36 1.90 21.32
CA GLU A 69 -33.12 2.64 20.31
C GLU A 69 -32.74 4.14 20.26
N ALA A 70 -32.45 4.77 21.40
CA ALA A 70 -32.01 6.18 21.42
C ALA A 70 -30.65 6.37 20.71
N ASN A 71 -29.75 5.37 20.78
CA ASN A 71 -28.51 5.41 20.00
C ASN A 71 -28.78 5.23 18.51
N LYS A 72 -29.73 4.35 18.17
CA LYS A 72 -30.12 4.09 16.78
C LYS A 72 -30.69 5.34 16.12
N GLU A 73 -31.64 6.02 16.76
CA GLU A 73 -32.21 7.29 16.26
C GLU A 73 -31.13 8.35 16.08
N LYS A 74 -30.24 8.52 17.06
CA LYS A 74 -29.13 9.48 16.97
C LYS A 74 -28.20 9.18 15.78
N ILE A 75 -27.82 7.92 15.60
CA ILE A 75 -26.94 7.51 14.50
C ILE A 75 -27.63 7.72 13.14
N LEU A 76 -28.92 7.40 13.02
CA LEU A 76 -29.67 7.63 11.78
C LEU A 76 -29.80 9.13 11.45
N ALA A 77 -30.00 9.99 12.46
CA ALA A 77 -30.00 11.43 12.27
C ALA A 77 -28.64 11.95 11.77
N GLU A 78 -27.54 11.49 12.36
CA GLU A 78 -26.18 11.82 11.92
C GLU A 78 -25.93 11.33 10.47
N LEU A 79 -26.38 10.12 10.12
CA LEU A 79 -26.30 9.60 8.74
C LEU A 79 -27.14 10.41 7.75
N ASN A 80 -28.31 10.90 8.16
CA ASN A 80 -29.17 11.75 7.34
C ASN A 80 -28.51 13.09 7.00
N GLU A 81 -27.68 13.63 7.89
CA GLU A 81 -26.91 14.84 7.61
C GLU A 81 -25.69 14.55 6.74
N TYR A 82 -24.97 13.46 7.04
CA TYR A 82 -23.71 13.08 6.39
C TYR A 82 -23.87 12.58 4.95
N LEU A 83 -24.87 11.73 4.69
CA LEU A 83 -25.07 11.12 3.37
C LEU A 83 -25.72 12.13 2.40
N THR A 84 -25.11 12.29 1.23
CA THR A 84 -25.60 13.20 0.19
C THR A 84 -26.27 12.47 -0.97
N GLU A 85 -25.82 11.27 -1.30
CA GLU A 85 -26.31 10.49 -2.42
C GLU A 85 -27.57 9.69 -2.04
N ASP A 86 -28.65 9.84 -2.81
CA ASP A 86 -29.92 9.14 -2.55
C ASP A 86 -29.77 7.62 -2.50
N ARG A 87 -28.91 7.04 -3.35
CA ARG A 87 -28.63 5.60 -3.36
C ARG A 87 -28.06 5.10 -2.04
N ASP A 88 -27.20 5.89 -1.40
CA ASP A 88 -26.60 5.53 -0.12
C ASP A 88 -27.59 5.78 1.03
N ARG A 89 -28.39 6.85 0.95
CA ARG A 89 -29.46 7.19 1.91
C ARG A 89 -30.52 6.09 1.97
N GLN A 90 -30.89 5.52 0.82
CA GLN A 90 -31.83 4.39 0.72
C GLN A 90 -31.37 3.14 1.48
N LEU A 91 -30.07 2.91 1.64
CA LEU A 91 -29.56 1.76 2.41
C LEU A 91 -29.90 1.84 3.91
N PHE A 92 -30.31 3.02 4.38
CA PHE A 92 -30.64 3.29 5.78
C PHE A 92 -32.08 3.79 5.95
N ASP A 93 -32.94 3.58 4.94
CA ASP A 93 -34.34 4.03 4.92
C ASP A 93 -34.51 5.56 5.16
N LEU A 94 -33.53 6.35 4.72
CA LEU A 94 -33.52 7.80 4.88
C LEU A 94 -34.26 8.50 3.72
N PRO A 95 -34.88 9.67 3.96
CA PRO A 95 -35.55 10.42 2.90
C PRO A 95 -34.56 10.89 1.85
N MET A 96 -35.00 11.00 0.59
CA MET A 96 -34.20 11.59 -0.49
C MET A 96 -33.89 13.07 -0.19
N LYS A 97 -32.76 13.57 -0.71
CA LYS A 97 -32.30 14.94 -0.46
C LYS A 97 -32.45 15.86 -1.67
#